data_AF-A0A4Y3WJA4-F1
#
_entry.id   AF-A0A4Y3WJA4-F1
#
_cell.length_a   1.000
_cell.length_b   1.000
_cell.length_c   1.000
_cell.angle_alpha   90.00
_cell.angle_beta   90.00
_cell.angle_gamma   90.00
#
_symmetry.space_group_name_H-M   'P 1'
#
loop_
_entity.id
_entity.type
_entity.pdbx_description
1 polymer ?
#
loop_
_entity_poly.entity_id
_entity_poly.type
_entity_poly.pdbx_seq_one_letter_code
_entity_poly.pdbx_strand_id
1 'polypeptide(L)'
;MDTDKKLRASAVVAAPADAVFALLSDPHRHAELDGAESIRGVEGDTPPISGIGQVFTMNMHADDLGDYRMVNSVSAHVPGARIGWAPKVDPTCELAGKLDGMEASGHTFTYDLREVDGGTEVTSTYDWTGVKDPQFEQMFPRVSEEQLAGSLDRIAAATRSGV
;
A
#
# COMPACT_ATOMS: atom_id res chain seq x y z
N MET A 1 -8.87 0.30 23.92
CA MET A 1 -9.02 0.56 22.47
C MET A 1 -7.79 -0.06 21.87
N ASP A 2 -7.94 -1.20 21.21
CA ASP A 2 -6.82 -2.05 20.85
C ASP A 2 -5.99 -1.36 19.76
N THR A 3 -4.84 -0.82 20.16
CA THR A 3 -3.87 -0.19 19.26
C THR A 3 -3.09 -1.24 18.45
N ASP A 4 -3.27 -2.54 18.72
CA ASP A 4 -2.45 -3.62 18.13
C ASP A 4 -2.78 -3.96 16.67
N LYS A 5 -3.84 -3.37 16.07
CA LYS A 5 -4.26 -3.64 14.68
C LYS A 5 -3.84 -2.57 13.65
N LYS A 6 -2.87 -1.76 14.00
CA LYS A 6 -2.32 -0.72 13.13
C LYS A 6 -0.81 -0.64 13.30
N LEU A 7 -0.11 -0.58 12.18
CA LEU A 7 1.31 -0.22 12.11
C LEU A 7 1.46 1.10 11.37
N ARG A 8 2.48 1.86 11.74
CA ARG A 8 2.82 3.13 11.09
C ARG A 8 4.32 3.33 11.07
N ALA A 9 4.80 3.94 10.00
CA ALA A 9 6.17 4.46 9.92
C ALA A 9 6.10 5.88 9.36
N SER A 10 7.06 6.73 9.75
CA SER A 10 7.15 8.12 9.28
C SER A 10 8.59 8.48 8.97
N ALA A 11 8.81 9.24 7.90
CA ALA A 11 10.12 9.76 7.52
C ALA A 11 9.97 11.10 6.78
N VAL A 12 11.00 11.93 6.83
CA VAL A 12 11.07 13.15 6.01
C VAL A 12 11.76 12.83 4.69
N VAL A 13 11.01 13.00 3.60
CA VAL A 13 11.50 12.89 2.23
C VAL A 13 11.90 14.28 1.74
N ALA A 14 13.14 14.43 1.26
CA ALA A 14 13.67 15.68 0.71
C ALA A 14 13.12 15.99 -0.70
N ALA A 15 11.80 16.06 -0.82
CA ALA A 15 11.06 16.41 -2.03
C ALA A 15 9.74 17.13 -1.67
N PRO A 16 9.17 17.93 -2.59
CA PRO A 16 7.85 18.52 -2.40
C PRO A 16 6.75 17.46 -2.31
N ALA A 17 5.65 17.79 -1.61
CA ALA A 17 4.57 16.82 -1.37
C ALA A 17 3.92 16.34 -2.67
N ASP A 18 3.81 17.21 -3.67
CA ASP A 18 3.28 16.86 -5.00
C ASP A 18 4.13 15.81 -5.73
N ALA A 19 5.46 15.85 -5.57
CA ALA A 19 6.35 14.87 -6.18
C ALA A 19 6.20 13.49 -5.52
N VAL A 20 6.10 13.47 -4.19
CA VAL A 20 5.81 12.23 -3.45
C VAL A 20 4.43 11.69 -3.79
N PHE A 21 3.42 12.57 -3.88
CA PHE A 21 2.06 12.20 -4.23
C PHE A 21 1.98 11.62 -5.64
N ALA A 22 2.63 12.24 -6.62
CA ALA A 22 2.67 11.75 -8.01
C ALA A 22 3.28 10.35 -8.10
N LEU A 23 4.35 10.12 -7.33
CA LEU A 23 5.00 8.81 -7.23
C LEU A 23 4.05 7.75 -6.65
N LEU A 24 3.40 8.03 -5.52
CA LEU A 24 2.46 7.12 -4.87
C LEU A 24 1.19 6.88 -5.73
N SER A 25 0.83 7.85 -6.56
CA SER A 25 -0.35 7.77 -7.43
C SER A 25 -0.11 6.93 -8.68
N ASP A 26 1.11 6.48 -8.96
CA ASP A 26 1.43 5.66 -10.14
C ASP A 26 1.60 4.17 -9.78
N PRO A 27 0.60 3.30 -10.04
CA PRO A 27 0.70 1.88 -9.74
C PRO A 27 1.85 1.16 -10.45
N HIS A 28 2.30 1.67 -11.60
CA HIS A 28 3.46 1.08 -12.31
C HIS A 28 4.75 1.22 -11.52
N ARG A 29 4.82 2.18 -10.61
CA ARG A 29 5.99 2.41 -9.74
C ARG A 29 5.89 1.73 -8.39
N HIS A 30 4.74 1.17 -8.02
CA HIS A 30 4.56 0.60 -6.66
C HIS A 30 5.57 -0.52 -6.33
N ALA A 31 6.03 -1.29 -7.33
CA ALA A 31 7.09 -2.28 -7.12
C ALA A 31 8.44 -1.65 -6.71
N GLU A 32 8.77 -0.47 -7.23
CA GLU A 32 9.98 0.30 -6.86
C GLU A 32 9.94 0.75 -5.39
N LEU A 33 8.74 0.95 -4.85
CA LEU A 33 8.48 1.52 -3.54
C LEU A 33 8.27 0.48 -2.44
N ASP A 34 8.18 -0.80 -2.81
CA ASP A 34 7.70 -1.83 -1.90
C ASP A 34 8.78 -2.28 -0.91
N GLY A 35 8.69 -1.76 0.32
CA GLY A 35 9.32 -2.23 1.55
C GLY A 35 9.41 -3.74 1.71
N ALA A 36 8.32 -4.44 1.43
CA ALA A 36 8.17 -5.86 1.68
C ALA A 36 8.67 -6.75 0.53
N GLU A 37 9.07 -6.16 -0.60
CA GLU A 37 9.52 -6.86 -1.81
C GLU A 37 8.54 -7.96 -2.29
N SER A 38 7.26 -7.72 -2.04
CA SER A 38 6.13 -8.58 -2.38
C SER A 38 5.47 -8.19 -3.70
N ILE A 39 5.48 -6.91 -4.08
CA ILE A 39 4.88 -6.39 -5.30
C ILE A 39 5.74 -6.83 -6.51
N ARG A 40 5.07 -7.34 -7.56
CA ARG A 40 5.66 -7.76 -8.83
C ARG A 40 5.29 -6.85 -10.00
N GLY A 41 4.48 -5.84 -9.75
CA GLY A 41 4.02 -4.85 -10.72
C GLY A 41 2.50 -4.84 -10.84
N VAL A 42 1.99 -3.84 -11.56
CA VAL A 42 0.56 -3.77 -11.87
C VAL A 42 0.16 -4.89 -12.82
N GLU A 43 -1.03 -5.43 -12.63
CA GLU A 43 -1.67 -6.35 -13.57
C GLU A 43 -2.25 -5.54 -14.74
N GLY A 44 -1.75 -5.79 -15.95
CA GLY A 44 -2.18 -5.07 -17.15
C GLY A 44 -1.71 -3.62 -17.18
N ASP A 45 -2.57 -2.75 -17.75
CA ASP A 45 -2.33 -1.31 -17.83
C ASP A 45 -3.36 -0.57 -16.97
N THR A 46 -2.94 0.48 -16.27
CA THR A 46 -3.83 1.27 -15.41
C THR A 46 -3.41 2.74 -15.43
N PRO A 47 -4.36 3.69 -15.52
CA PRO A 47 -4.01 5.09 -15.35
C PRO A 47 -3.53 5.36 -13.93
N PRO A 48 -2.77 6.45 -13.70
CA PRO A 48 -2.51 6.94 -12.35
C PRO A 48 -3.79 7.05 -11.52
N ILE A 49 -3.67 6.84 -10.22
CA ILE A 49 -4.74 7.02 -9.25
C ILE A 49 -5.19 8.48 -9.32
N SER A 50 -6.50 8.67 -9.56
CA SER A 50 -7.11 9.97 -9.81
C SER A 50 -8.32 10.26 -8.91
N GLY A 51 -8.80 9.27 -8.16
CA GLY A 51 -9.94 9.46 -7.27
C GLY A 51 -10.33 8.22 -6.46
N ILE A 52 -11.15 8.45 -5.44
CA ILE A 52 -11.74 7.40 -4.60
C ILE A 52 -12.63 6.47 -5.45
N GLY A 53 -12.57 5.18 -5.16
CA GLY A 53 -13.32 4.14 -5.87
C GLY A 53 -12.67 3.66 -7.16
N GLN A 54 -11.59 4.31 -7.63
CA GLN A 54 -10.75 3.74 -8.69
C GLN A 54 -10.17 2.40 -8.22
N VAL A 55 -10.07 1.45 -9.13
CA VAL A 55 -9.54 0.12 -8.87
C VAL A 55 -8.32 -0.12 -9.73
N PHE A 56 -7.29 -0.72 -9.13
CA PHE A 56 -6.12 -1.25 -9.82
C PHE A 56 -5.71 -2.57 -9.17
N THR A 57 -5.14 -3.47 -9.96
CA THR A 57 -4.74 -4.80 -9.48
C THR A 57 -3.23 -4.90 -9.48
N MET A 58 -2.65 -5.42 -8.40
CA MET A 58 -1.21 -5.66 -8.28
C MET A 58 -0.93 -7.16 -8.28
N ASN A 59 0.07 -7.56 -9.07
CA ASN A 59 0.68 -8.86 -8.97
C ASN A 59 1.60 -8.89 -7.76
N MET A 60 1.52 -9.96 -6.98
CA MET A 60 2.22 -10.12 -5.71
C MET A 60 2.89 -11.50 -5.65
N HIS A 61 3.92 -11.60 -4.83
CA HIS A 61 4.54 -12.85 -4.43
C HIS A 61 4.87 -12.81 -2.95
N ALA A 62 4.67 -13.92 -2.25
CA ALA A 62 5.17 -14.13 -0.90
C ALA A 62 5.55 -15.60 -0.72
N ASP A 63 6.64 -15.87 -0.01
CA ASP A 63 7.18 -17.24 0.14
C ASP A 63 6.14 -18.23 0.69
N ASP A 64 5.26 -17.78 1.59
CA ASP A 64 4.20 -18.59 2.21
C ASP A 64 2.96 -18.79 1.33
N LEU A 65 2.70 -17.88 0.38
CA LEU A 65 1.47 -17.88 -0.43
C LEU A 65 1.69 -18.27 -1.90
N GLY A 66 2.92 -18.12 -2.40
CA GLY A 66 3.25 -18.17 -3.83
C GLY A 66 2.87 -16.86 -4.53
N ASP A 67 2.57 -16.95 -5.83
CA ASP A 67 2.06 -15.83 -6.62
C ASP A 67 0.56 -15.62 -6.35
N TYR A 68 0.17 -14.36 -6.19
CA TYR A 68 -1.23 -13.98 -5.99
C TYR A 68 -1.50 -12.58 -6.52
N ARG A 69 -2.78 -12.20 -6.60
CA ARG A 69 -3.19 -10.87 -7.03
C ARG A 69 -4.04 -10.19 -5.97
N MET A 70 -3.80 -8.89 -5.82
CA MET A 70 -4.57 -8.02 -4.93
C MET A 70 -5.27 -6.94 -5.74
N VAL A 71 -6.59 -6.92 -5.66
CA VAL A 71 -7.45 -5.86 -6.23
C VAL A 71 -7.53 -4.74 -5.20
N ASN A 72 -6.98 -3.58 -5.52
CA ASN A 72 -6.92 -2.41 -4.64
C ASN A 72 -8.01 -1.42 -5.03
N SER A 73 -8.88 -1.08 -4.08
CA SER A 73 -9.87 0.00 -4.24
C SER A 73 -9.39 1.26 -3.53
N VAL A 74 -9.24 2.36 -4.26
CA VAL A 74 -8.77 3.63 -3.69
C VAL A 74 -9.75 4.15 -2.64
N SER A 75 -9.27 4.33 -1.42
CA SER A 75 -10.06 4.69 -0.24
C SER A 75 -9.75 6.10 0.27
N ALA A 76 -8.61 6.67 -0.12
CA ALA A 76 -8.25 8.05 0.16
C ALA A 76 -7.57 8.68 -1.04
N HIS A 77 -7.97 9.90 -1.39
CA HIS A 77 -7.36 10.66 -2.47
C HIS A 77 -7.59 12.16 -2.24
N VAL A 78 -6.58 12.82 -1.67
CA VAL A 78 -6.48 14.26 -1.48
C VAL A 78 -5.14 14.67 -2.09
N PRO A 79 -5.12 15.25 -3.31
CA PRO A 79 -3.90 15.64 -4.00
C PRO A 79 -2.93 16.40 -3.09
N GLY A 80 -1.66 15.98 -3.09
CA GLY A 80 -0.58 16.59 -2.30
C GLY A 80 -0.64 16.33 -0.78
N ALA A 81 -1.68 15.66 -0.26
CA ALA A 81 -1.89 15.53 1.19
C ALA A 81 -2.17 14.10 1.67
N ARG A 82 -2.94 13.29 0.93
CA ARG A 82 -3.30 11.94 1.39
C ARG A 82 -3.69 11.02 0.24
N ILE A 83 -3.13 9.82 0.21
CA ILE A 83 -3.52 8.77 -0.74
C ILE A 83 -3.58 7.41 -0.05
N GLY A 84 -4.47 6.52 -0.49
CA GLY A 84 -4.55 5.18 0.08
C GLY A 84 -5.59 4.31 -0.58
N TRP A 85 -5.52 3.02 -0.28
CA TRP A 85 -6.36 1.99 -0.88
C TRP A 85 -6.63 0.83 0.09
N ALA A 86 -7.71 0.12 -0.19
CA ALA A 86 -8.12 -1.09 0.48
C ALA A 86 -7.85 -2.30 -0.44
N PRO A 87 -6.84 -3.13 -0.13
CA PRO A 87 -6.61 -4.36 -0.89
C PRO A 87 -7.66 -5.43 -0.57
N LYS A 88 -7.93 -6.27 -1.56
CA LYS A 88 -8.72 -7.49 -1.46
C LYS A 88 -8.10 -8.55 -2.37
N VAL A 89 -8.13 -9.82 -1.96
CA VAL A 89 -7.66 -10.92 -2.80
C VAL A 89 -8.49 -11.00 -4.09
N ASP A 90 -7.83 -11.10 -5.23
CA ASP A 90 -8.49 -11.35 -6.52
C ASP A 90 -9.20 -12.70 -6.48
N PRO A 91 -10.54 -12.77 -6.65
CA PRO A 91 -11.30 -14.01 -6.55
C PRO A 91 -10.94 -15.04 -7.64
N THR A 92 -10.19 -14.63 -8.66
CA THR A 92 -9.79 -15.49 -9.78
C THR A 92 -8.39 -16.10 -9.64
N CYS A 93 -7.61 -15.69 -8.62
CA CYS A 93 -6.27 -16.22 -8.39
C CYS A 93 -6.29 -17.46 -7.49
N GLU A 94 -5.22 -18.27 -7.53
CA GLU A 94 -5.16 -19.53 -6.77
C GLU A 94 -5.32 -19.33 -5.25
N LEU A 95 -4.84 -18.19 -4.73
CA LEU A 95 -4.99 -17.86 -3.32
C LEU A 95 -6.47 -17.74 -2.89
N ALA A 96 -7.37 -17.29 -3.78
CA ALA A 96 -8.78 -17.20 -3.46
C ALA A 96 -9.39 -18.57 -3.13
N GLY A 97 -8.98 -19.63 -3.84
CA GLY A 97 -9.42 -20.99 -3.53
C GLY A 97 -8.91 -21.50 -2.18
N LYS A 98 -7.72 -21.05 -1.74
CA LYS A 98 -7.17 -21.36 -0.41
C LYS A 98 -7.88 -20.60 0.73
N LEU A 99 -8.49 -19.46 0.40
CA LEU A 99 -9.24 -18.61 1.33
C LEU A 99 -10.76 -18.76 1.16
N ASP A 100 -11.23 -19.80 0.47
CA ASP A 100 -12.65 -19.99 0.20
C ASP A 100 -13.47 -20.00 1.49
N GLY A 101 -14.58 -19.24 1.48
CA GLY A 101 -15.42 -19.01 2.65
C GLY A 101 -14.92 -17.95 3.65
N MET A 102 -13.73 -17.37 3.46
CA MET A 102 -13.21 -16.28 4.30
C MET A 102 -13.49 -14.89 3.69
N GLU A 103 -13.83 -13.90 4.53
CA GLU A 103 -13.89 -12.50 4.09
C GLU A 103 -12.49 -11.87 4.09
N ALA A 104 -11.72 -12.10 3.02
CA ALA A 104 -10.36 -11.61 2.83
C ALA A 104 -10.29 -10.10 2.45
N SER A 105 -10.84 -9.23 3.31
CA SER A 105 -10.87 -7.77 3.11
C SER A 105 -10.88 -6.98 4.42
N GLY A 106 -10.87 -5.65 4.34
CA GLY A 106 -11.02 -4.76 5.50
C GLY A 106 -9.72 -4.14 6.02
N HIS A 107 -8.58 -4.48 5.40
CA HIS A 107 -7.31 -3.80 5.64
C HIS A 107 -7.05 -2.68 4.63
N THR A 108 -6.21 -1.72 4.99
CA THR A 108 -5.88 -0.54 4.16
C THR A 108 -4.42 -0.13 4.30
N PHE A 109 -3.91 0.49 3.24
CA PHE A 109 -2.68 1.26 3.23
C PHE A 109 -3.01 2.73 2.98
N THR A 110 -2.50 3.64 3.81
CA THR A 110 -2.62 5.08 3.59
C THR A 110 -1.30 5.80 3.81
N TYR A 111 -1.06 6.82 3.00
CA TYR A 111 0.06 7.74 3.11
C TYR A 111 -0.49 9.13 3.38
N ASP A 112 -0.14 9.71 4.52
CA ASP A 112 -0.39 11.11 4.85
C ASP A 112 0.89 11.92 4.58
N LEU A 113 0.74 13.03 3.86
CA LEU A 113 1.82 13.90 3.42
C LEU A 113 1.66 15.27 4.08
N ARG A 114 2.73 15.76 4.72
CA ARG A 114 2.76 17.07 5.37
C ARG A 114 4.05 17.78 4.99
N GLU A 115 3.94 18.95 4.39
CA GLU A 115 5.11 19.79 4.14
C GLU A 115 5.74 20.23 5.47
N VAL A 116 7.06 20.15 5.52
CA VAL A 116 7.90 20.51 6.67
C VAL A 116 9.18 21.17 6.17
N ASP A 117 9.93 21.80 7.08
CA ASP A 117 11.27 22.28 6.75
C ASP A 117 12.14 21.11 6.27
N GLY A 118 12.69 21.24 5.05
CA GLY A 118 13.53 20.22 4.43
C GLY A 118 12.81 19.22 3.52
N GLY A 119 11.48 19.31 3.36
CA GLY A 119 10.73 18.51 2.38
C GLY A 119 9.33 18.13 2.84
N THR A 120 9.00 16.85 2.76
CA THR A 120 7.68 16.31 3.10
C THR A 120 7.83 15.22 4.15
N GLU A 121 7.16 15.37 5.29
CA GLU A 121 6.94 14.26 6.21
C GLU A 121 5.89 13.33 5.60
N VAL A 122 6.29 12.09 5.37
CA VAL A 122 5.45 11.03 4.82
C VAL A 122 5.17 10.04 5.93
N THR A 123 3.90 9.80 6.24
CA THR A 123 3.49 8.78 7.21
C THR A 123 2.75 7.67 6.48
N SER A 124 3.34 6.48 6.42
CA SER A 124 2.68 5.26 5.95
C SER A 124 1.95 4.59 7.11
N THR A 125 0.70 4.21 6.90
CA THR A 125 -0.14 3.51 7.87
C THR A 125 -0.71 2.25 7.24
N TYR A 126 -0.48 1.11 7.89
CA TYR A 126 -1.13 -0.16 7.60
C TYR A 126 -2.15 -0.47 8.68
N ASP A 127 -3.42 -0.54 8.32
CA ASP A 127 -4.55 -0.67 9.24
C ASP A 127 -5.40 -1.87 8.87
N TRP A 128 -5.60 -2.81 9.80
CA TRP A 128 -6.49 -3.96 9.60
C TRP A 128 -7.60 -4.03 10.67
N THR A 129 -7.92 -2.91 11.32
CA THR A 129 -9.07 -2.80 12.25
C THR A 129 -10.41 -3.09 11.56
N GLY A 130 -10.47 -2.91 10.24
CA GLY A 130 -11.64 -3.21 9.42
C GLY A 130 -11.82 -4.69 9.09
N VAL A 131 -10.81 -5.55 9.30
CA VAL A 131 -10.93 -6.99 9.08
C VAL A 131 -11.96 -7.57 10.06
N LYS A 132 -12.95 -8.31 9.54
CA LYS A 132 -14.05 -8.90 10.33
C LYS A 132 -14.00 -10.41 10.44
N ASP A 133 -13.33 -11.07 9.51
CA ASP A 133 -13.16 -12.52 9.52
C ASP A 133 -12.03 -12.94 10.49
N PRO A 134 -12.34 -13.72 11.54
CA PRO A 134 -11.33 -14.11 12.54
C PRO A 134 -10.25 -15.06 12.01
N GLN A 135 -10.50 -15.81 10.94
CA GLN A 135 -9.49 -16.66 10.32
C GLN A 135 -8.55 -15.82 9.46
N PHE A 136 -9.10 -14.87 8.70
CA PHE A 136 -8.28 -13.94 7.94
C PHE A 136 -7.45 -13.04 8.85
N GLU A 137 -8.01 -12.60 9.99
CA GLU A 137 -7.31 -11.77 10.97
C GLU A 137 -6.01 -12.41 11.50
N GLN A 138 -5.95 -13.74 11.61
CA GLN A 138 -4.75 -14.47 12.05
C GLN A 138 -3.56 -14.34 11.10
N MET A 139 -3.80 -13.89 9.86
CA MET A 139 -2.74 -13.63 8.88
C MET A 139 -2.06 -12.28 9.09
N PHE A 140 -2.56 -11.43 9.99
CA PHE A 140 -2.04 -10.07 10.19
C PHE A 140 -1.04 -9.99 11.34
N PRO A 141 -0.03 -9.12 11.23
CA PRO A 141 0.22 -8.21 10.10
C PRO A 141 0.85 -8.93 8.88
N ARG A 142 0.46 -8.54 7.66
CA ARG A 142 1.11 -9.01 6.41
C ARG A 142 2.39 -8.26 6.06
N VAL A 143 2.61 -7.10 6.66
CA VAL A 143 3.84 -6.31 6.53
C VAL A 143 4.27 -5.81 7.90
N SER A 144 5.57 -5.75 8.16
CA SER A 144 6.13 -5.24 9.41
C SER A 144 6.30 -3.72 9.39
N GLU A 145 6.48 -3.10 10.55
CA GLU A 145 6.82 -1.68 10.67
C GLU A 145 8.17 -1.37 9.98
N GLU A 146 9.13 -2.29 10.04
CA GLU A 146 10.41 -2.18 9.32
C GLU A 146 10.21 -2.14 7.80
N GLN A 147 9.33 -3.00 7.26
CA GLN A 147 8.99 -2.96 5.84
C GLN A 147 8.29 -1.65 5.47
N LEU A 148 7.40 -1.13 6.33
CA LEU A 148 6.79 0.20 6.09
C LEU A 148 7.86 1.31 6.05
N ALA A 149 8.84 1.29 6.96
CA ALA A 149 9.95 2.22 6.95
C ALA A 149 10.82 2.07 5.69
N GLY A 150 11.11 0.83 5.27
CA GLY A 150 11.82 0.55 4.02
C GLY A 150 11.11 1.07 2.78
N SER A 151 9.76 1.07 2.77
CA SER A 151 9.00 1.74 1.70
C SER A 151 9.25 3.25 1.67
N LEU A 152 9.35 3.91 2.83
CA LEU A 152 9.64 5.35 2.91
C LEU A 152 11.05 5.67 2.42
N ASP A 153 12.03 4.82 2.72
CA ASP A 153 13.40 4.96 2.20
C ASP A 153 13.44 4.82 0.68
N ARG A 154 12.70 3.85 0.12
CA ARG A 154 12.55 3.66 -1.32
C ARG A 154 11.84 4.84 -1.98
N ILE A 155 10.78 5.39 -1.37
CA ILE A 155 10.13 6.64 -1.82
C ILE A 155 11.15 7.78 -1.86
N ALA A 156 11.93 7.96 -0.80
CA ALA A 156 12.95 9.01 -0.75
C ALA A 156 14.01 8.86 -1.85
N ALA A 157 14.40 7.62 -2.18
CA ALA A 157 15.31 7.34 -3.28
C ALA A 157 14.69 7.64 -4.65
N ALA A 158 13.46 7.17 -4.88
CA ALA A 158 12.70 7.34 -6.11
C ALA A 158 12.44 8.81 -6.47
N THR A 159 12.27 9.69 -5.46
CA THR A 159 12.13 11.13 -5.68
C THR A 159 13.43 11.84 -6.04
N ARG A 160 14.60 11.29 -5.68
CA ARG A 160 15.91 11.86 -6.03
C ARG A 160 16.35 11.52 -7.46
N SER A 161 15.93 10.36 -7.97
CA SER A 161 16.28 9.87 -9.30
C SER A 161 15.47 10.51 -10.44
N GLY A 162 14.47 11.33 -10.12
CA GLY A 162 13.59 12.00 -11.09
C GLY A 162 13.98 13.43 -11.47
N VAL A 163 15.22 13.85 -11.17
CA VAL A 163 15.80 15.16 -11.53
C VAL A 163 16.81 15.01 -12.66
#